data_AF-A0A1M3PI22-F1
#
_entry.id   AF-A0A1M3PI22-F1
#
_cell.length_a   1.000
_cell.length_b   1.000
_cell.length_c   1.000
_cell.angle_alpha   90.00
_cell.angle_beta   90.00
_cell.angle_gamma   90.00
#
_symmetry.space_group_name_H-M   'P 1'
#
loop_
_entity.id
_entity.type
_entity.pdbx_description
1 polymer ?
#
loop_
_entity_poly.entity_id
_entity_poly.type
_entity_poly.pdbx_seq_one_letter_code
_entity_poly.pdbx_strand_id
1 'polypeptide(L)'
;MNGKMATVATTGLICAFVFLALGIGLSGPNWASAGRWWGDVQSDCGPAASGRQQVILPFSSDGSLSIDIPASVQYQPGGKAEAVISGDPALLDHVRLERGRLRLDCDPGWSNSKFNVSLSGPLVTDWKVRGSGDLVLSGLDQADLRLGISGSGSVAATGSVKTVDLDVSGSGAARLKDLAAQSVKIRIRGSGDAEVAAAADADISISGSGNIELYGHPVLRRSEIRGSGRLVQVP
;
A
#
# COMPACT_ATOMS: atom_id res chain seq x y z
N MET A 1 -14.54 -39.73 8.38
CA MET A 1 -13.99 -38.89 9.46
C MET A 1 -14.45 -37.42 9.35
N ASN A 2 -15.72 -37.14 8.99
CA ASN A 2 -16.16 -35.77 8.65
C ASN A 2 -17.23 -35.17 9.60
N GLY A 3 -17.67 -35.91 10.63
CA GLY A 3 -18.72 -35.44 11.55
C GLY A 3 -18.24 -34.52 12.68
N LYS A 4 -16.98 -34.67 13.13
CA LYS A 4 -16.47 -33.98 14.32
C LYS A 4 -16.00 -32.53 14.07
N MET A 5 -15.66 -32.17 12.83
CA MET A 5 -15.30 -30.78 12.49
C MET A 5 -16.52 -29.91 12.19
N ALA A 6 -17.60 -30.49 11.64
CA ALA A 6 -18.84 -29.77 11.40
C ALA A 6 -19.54 -29.34 12.70
N THR A 7 -19.45 -30.15 13.75
CA THR A 7 -20.01 -29.83 15.08
C THR A 7 -19.24 -28.72 15.78
N VAL A 8 -17.91 -28.63 15.65
CA VAL A 8 -17.15 -27.52 16.26
C VAL A 8 -17.45 -26.20 15.56
N ALA A 9 -17.55 -26.20 14.22
CA ALA A 9 -17.91 -25.01 13.45
C ALA A 9 -19.33 -24.51 13.74
N THR A 10 -20.31 -25.41 13.84
CA THR A 10 -21.70 -25.05 14.19
C THR A 10 -21.81 -24.56 15.62
N THR A 11 -21.10 -25.18 16.58
CA THR A 11 -21.12 -24.74 17.98
C THR A 11 -20.48 -23.36 18.15
N GLY A 12 -19.41 -23.06 17.41
CA GLY A 12 -18.79 -21.73 17.38
C GLY A 12 -19.71 -20.66 16.78
N LEU A 13 -20.39 -20.98 15.67
CA LEU A 13 -21.34 -20.07 15.02
C LEU A 13 -22.56 -19.78 15.91
N ILE A 14 -23.09 -20.81 16.58
CA ILE A 14 -24.19 -20.66 17.52
C ILE A 14 -23.77 -19.83 18.73
N CYS A 15 -22.57 -20.03 19.28
CA CYS A 15 -22.05 -19.15 20.34
C CYS A 15 -21.95 -17.70 19.88
N ALA A 16 -21.45 -17.45 18.66
CA ALA A 16 -21.36 -16.10 18.11
C ALA A 16 -22.75 -15.45 17.98
N PHE A 17 -23.75 -16.18 17.48
CA PHE A 17 -25.13 -15.69 17.39
C PHE A 17 -25.76 -15.42 18.75
N VAL A 18 -25.49 -16.26 19.75
CA VAL A 18 -26.01 -16.08 21.11
C VAL A 18 -25.37 -14.86 21.78
N PHE A 19 -24.07 -14.63 21.63
CA PHE A 19 -23.42 -13.41 22.13
C PHE A 19 -23.89 -12.17 21.39
N LEU A 20 -24.10 -12.26 20.07
CA LEU A 20 -24.66 -11.17 19.28
C LEU A 20 -26.09 -10.82 19.76
N ALA A 21 -26.94 -11.83 19.97
CA ALA A 21 -28.30 -11.66 20.44
C ALA A 21 -28.39 -11.14 21.88
N LEU A 22 -27.51 -11.60 22.78
CA LEU A 22 -27.40 -11.09 24.15
C LEU A 22 -26.89 -9.65 24.19
N GLY A 23 -25.95 -9.29 23.31
CA GLY A 23 -25.51 -7.90 23.13
C GLY A 23 -26.66 -6.98 22.68
N ILE A 24 -27.51 -7.47 21.77
CA ILE A 24 -28.70 -6.74 21.30
C ILE A 24 -29.75 -6.60 22.43
N GLY A 25 -29.96 -7.66 23.23
CA GLY A 25 -30.95 -7.66 24.31
C GLY A 25 -30.61 -6.75 25.49
N LEU A 26 -29.33 -6.57 25.82
CA LEU A 26 -28.89 -5.67 26.91
C LEU A 26 -28.86 -4.19 26.49
N SER A 27 -29.00 -3.87 25.20
CA SER A 27 -28.82 -2.52 24.65
C SER A 27 -30.08 -1.64 24.66
N GLY A 28 -31.21 -2.13 25.21
CA GLY A 28 -32.44 -1.34 25.39
C GLY A 28 -33.20 -0.97 24.10
N PRO A 29 -34.36 -0.29 24.19
CA PRO A 29 -35.29 -0.10 23.07
C PRO A 29 -34.83 0.90 21.99
N ASN A 30 -33.62 1.44 22.11
CA ASN A 30 -33.10 2.48 21.22
C ASN A 30 -32.42 1.89 19.96
N TRP A 31 -32.88 0.73 19.48
CA TRP A 31 -32.30 0.05 18.31
C TRP A 31 -32.45 0.85 17.00
N ALA A 32 -33.39 1.80 16.92
CA ALA A 32 -33.45 2.79 15.84
C ALA A 32 -32.23 3.75 15.81
N SER A 33 -31.48 3.84 16.92
CA SER A 33 -30.19 4.53 17.00
C SER A 33 -28.97 3.58 16.93
N ALA A 34 -29.19 2.26 16.92
CA ALA A 34 -28.13 1.27 16.71
C ALA A 34 -27.73 1.11 15.23
N GLY A 35 -28.57 1.55 14.29
CA GLY A 35 -28.18 1.78 12.89
C GLY A 35 -27.05 2.82 12.74
N ARG A 36 -26.72 3.56 13.81
CA ARG A 36 -25.61 4.51 13.88
C ARG A 36 -24.26 3.88 14.27
N TRP A 37 -24.23 2.59 14.64
CA TRP A 37 -23.01 1.82 14.92
C TRP A 37 -22.47 1.08 13.69
N TRP A 38 -23.32 0.90 12.68
CA TRP A 38 -22.93 0.75 11.27
C TRP A 38 -23.17 2.08 10.56
N GLY A 39 -22.60 3.15 11.12
CA GLY A 39 -22.79 4.50 10.61
C GLY A 39 -22.50 4.54 9.11
N ASP A 40 -23.46 5.07 8.37
CA ASP A 40 -23.34 5.52 6.98
C ASP A 40 -21.92 6.01 6.72
N VAL A 41 -21.11 5.16 6.07
CA VAL A 41 -19.84 5.61 5.47
C VAL A 41 -20.21 6.25 4.12
N GLN A 42 -21.06 7.25 4.18
CA GLN A 42 -21.57 7.97 3.03
C GLN A 42 -20.53 9.04 2.67
N SER A 43 -20.09 9.02 1.40
CA SER A 43 -19.09 9.96 0.89
C SER A 43 -19.49 11.40 1.21
N ASP A 44 -18.56 12.19 1.73
CA ASP A 44 -18.75 13.63 1.99
C ASP A 44 -18.18 14.51 0.86
N CYS A 45 -17.67 13.89 -0.21
CA CYS A 45 -17.03 14.55 -1.36
C CYS A 45 -17.97 15.40 -2.23
N GLY A 46 -19.25 15.55 -1.88
CA GLY A 46 -20.20 16.37 -2.64
C GLY A 46 -20.37 15.96 -4.11
N PRO A 47 -21.23 16.66 -4.87
CA PRO A 47 -21.34 16.45 -6.31
C PRO A 47 -20.18 17.10 -7.07
N ALA A 48 -19.82 16.54 -8.24
CA ALA A 48 -18.78 17.09 -9.10
C ALA A 48 -19.04 18.57 -9.45
N ALA A 49 -18.08 19.44 -9.14
CA ALA A 49 -18.14 20.84 -9.54
C ALA A 49 -17.66 21.04 -10.99
N SER A 50 -16.85 20.10 -11.51
CA SER A 50 -16.28 20.14 -12.86
C SER A 50 -16.49 18.83 -13.62
N GLY A 51 -16.85 18.91 -14.91
CA GLY A 51 -16.87 17.77 -15.84
C GLY A 51 -15.47 17.37 -16.35
N ARG A 52 -14.40 17.81 -15.69
CA ARG A 52 -13.02 17.53 -16.09
C ARG A 52 -12.68 16.07 -15.82
N GLN A 53 -12.15 15.39 -16.83
CA GLN A 53 -11.70 14.00 -16.72
C GLN A 53 -10.23 13.88 -16.29
N GLN A 54 -9.53 15.01 -16.21
CA GLN A 54 -8.10 15.06 -15.90
C GLN A 54 -7.73 16.41 -15.26
N VAL A 55 -6.79 16.37 -14.33
CA VAL A 55 -6.16 17.54 -13.70
C VAL A 55 -4.65 17.42 -13.87
N ILE A 56 -4.01 18.51 -14.26
CA ILE A 56 -2.55 18.62 -14.34
C ILE A 56 -2.10 19.53 -13.20
N LEU A 57 -1.27 19.00 -12.30
CA LEU A 57 -0.69 19.73 -11.19
C LEU A 57 0.82 19.86 -11.39
N PRO A 58 1.43 21.02 -11.06
CA PRO A 58 2.88 21.13 -11.04
C PRO A 58 3.43 20.18 -9.97
N PHE A 59 4.43 19.38 -10.34
CA PHE A 59 5.08 18.47 -9.40
C PHE A 59 6.35 19.14 -8.85
N SER A 60 6.42 19.28 -7.53
CA SER A 60 7.65 19.63 -6.84
C SER A 60 7.85 18.65 -5.69
N SER A 61 8.96 17.92 -5.71
CA SER A 61 9.34 17.03 -4.63
C SER A 61 10.55 17.61 -3.91
N ASP A 62 10.45 17.66 -2.59
CA ASP A 62 11.55 17.87 -1.65
C ASP A 62 12.33 16.57 -1.37
N GLY A 63 12.16 15.55 -2.23
CA GLY A 63 12.75 14.23 -2.10
C GLY A 63 11.84 13.17 -1.46
N SER A 64 10.64 13.54 -0.97
CA SER A 64 9.64 12.60 -0.46
C SER A 64 8.28 12.75 -1.16
N LEU A 65 7.61 11.62 -1.40
CA LEU A 65 6.24 11.59 -1.89
C LEU A 65 5.41 10.49 -1.20
N SER A 66 4.30 10.89 -0.61
CA SER A 66 3.30 10.03 0.03
C SER A 66 2.03 9.99 -0.81
N ILE A 67 1.57 8.79 -1.13
CA ILE A 67 0.33 8.51 -1.86
C ILE A 67 -0.67 7.99 -0.83
N ASP A 68 -1.63 8.84 -0.47
CA ASP A 68 -2.63 8.57 0.56
C ASP A 68 -4.03 8.29 -0.03
N ILE A 69 -4.09 8.12 -1.36
CA ILE A 69 -5.31 7.82 -2.12
C ILE A 69 -5.21 6.45 -2.79
N PRO A 70 -6.34 5.75 -3.01
CA PRO A 70 -6.36 4.48 -3.75
C PRO A 70 -6.14 4.76 -5.25
N ALA A 71 -4.88 4.90 -5.64
CA ALA A 71 -4.48 5.25 -7.00
C ALA A 71 -3.47 4.27 -7.57
N SER A 72 -3.51 4.10 -8.89
CA SER A 72 -2.44 3.53 -9.68
C SER A 72 -1.53 4.66 -10.15
N VAL A 73 -0.34 4.73 -9.56
CA VAL A 73 0.65 5.78 -9.78
C VAL A 73 1.79 5.23 -10.63
N GLN A 74 2.10 5.90 -11.73
CA GLN A 74 3.25 5.61 -12.58
C GLN A 74 4.19 6.80 -12.54
N TYR A 75 5.45 6.57 -12.16
CA TYR A 75 6.47 7.60 -12.10
C TYR A 75 7.67 7.26 -12.98
N GLN A 76 8.13 8.26 -13.72
CA GLN A 76 9.37 8.21 -14.48
C GLN A 76 10.18 9.51 -14.28
N PRO A 77 11.49 9.42 -13.95
CA PRO A 77 12.36 10.59 -13.93
C PRO A 77 12.37 11.31 -15.29
N GLY A 78 12.28 12.63 -15.28
CA GLY A 78 12.21 13.41 -16.52
C GLY A 78 12.34 14.92 -16.32
N GLY A 79 12.57 15.64 -17.42
CA GLY A 79 12.77 17.09 -17.40
C GLY A 79 11.51 17.93 -17.21
N LYS A 80 10.31 17.33 -17.36
CA LYS A 80 9.03 18.00 -17.10
C LYS A 80 8.51 17.53 -15.75
N ALA A 81 8.30 18.48 -14.84
CA ALA A 81 7.84 18.20 -13.49
C ALA A 81 6.32 18.38 -13.40
N GLU A 82 5.58 17.33 -13.79
CA GLU A 82 4.13 17.37 -13.95
C GLU A 82 3.48 16.12 -13.35
N ALA A 83 2.36 16.33 -12.68
CA ALA A 83 1.49 15.29 -12.16
C ALA A 83 0.15 15.33 -12.91
N VAL A 84 -0.13 14.28 -13.65
CA VAL A 84 -1.31 14.14 -14.48
C VAL A 84 -2.23 13.13 -13.82
N ILE A 85 -3.37 13.58 -13.33
CA ILE A 85 -4.30 12.77 -12.53
C ILE A 85 -5.62 12.64 -13.28
N SER A 86 -6.11 11.42 -13.44
CA SER A 86 -7.42 11.12 -14.04
C SER A 86 -8.22 10.15 -13.17
N GLY A 87 -9.54 10.26 -13.24
CA GLY A 87 -10.45 9.53 -12.36
C GLY A 87 -11.86 10.08 -12.42
N ASP A 88 -12.63 9.79 -11.37
CA ASP A 88 -13.99 10.30 -11.21
C ASP A 88 -13.97 11.85 -11.10
N PRO A 89 -14.66 12.58 -12.00
CA PRO A 89 -14.74 14.04 -11.92
C PRO A 89 -15.23 14.56 -10.56
N ALA A 90 -16.10 13.81 -9.88
CA ALA A 90 -16.60 14.18 -8.55
C ALA A 90 -15.49 14.19 -7.50
N LEU A 91 -14.46 13.36 -7.65
CA LEU A 91 -13.36 13.28 -6.70
C LEU A 91 -12.11 14.04 -7.17
N LEU A 92 -11.97 14.26 -8.49
CA LEU A 92 -10.83 14.99 -9.06
C LEU A 92 -10.71 16.43 -8.52
N ASP A 93 -11.85 17.09 -8.30
CA ASP A 93 -11.89 18.44 -7.71
C ASP A 93 -11.39 18.47 -6.26
N HIS A 94 -11.32 17.32 -5.60
CA HIS A 94 -10.88 17.12 -4.22
C HIS A 94 -9.45 16.60 -4.10
N VAL A 95 -8.77 16.29 -5.22
CA VAL A 95 -7.38 15.84 -5.19
C VAL A 95 -6.46 17.03 -4.92
N ARG A 96 -5.56 16.85 -3.94
CA ARG A 96 -4.53 17.83 -3.56
C ARG A 96 -3.16 17.17 -3.55
N LEU A 97 -2.18 17.83 -4.16
CA LEU A 97 -0.77 17.48 -4.09
C LEU A 97 0.00 18.61 -3.40
N GLU A 98 0.23 18.47 -2.10
CA GLU A 98 0.86 19.51 -1.27
C GLU A 98 1.92 18.91 -0.37
N ARG A 99 3.10 19.54 -0.28
CA ARG A 99 4.21 19.10 0.58
C ARG A 99 4.57 17.61 0.40
N GLY A 100 4.63 17.15 -0.85
CA GLY A 100 4.92 15.75 -1.15
C GLY A 100 3.84 14.78 -0.68
N ARG A 101 2.57 15.20 -0.55
CA ARG A 101 1.46 14.30 -0.22
C ARG A 101 0.33 14.44 -1.23
N LEU A 102 -0.02 13.32 -1.87
CA LEU A 102 -1.19 13.18 -2.71
C LEU A 102 -2.36 12.66 -1.87
N ARG A 103 -3.35 13.52 -1.63
CA ARG A 103 -4.49 13.24 -0.75
C ARG A 103 -5.81 13.74 -1.36
N LEU A 104 -6.92 13.21 -0.88
CA LEU A 104 -8.23 13.83 -1.04
C LEU A 104 -8.46 14.80 0.14
N ASP A 105 -9.16 15.91 -0.10
CA ASP A 105 -9.65 16.80 0.96
C ASP A 105 -11.08 16.46 1.43
N CYS A 106 -11.57 15.27 1.04
CA CYS A 106 -12.84 14.66 1.44
C CYS A 106 -12.65 13.16 1.74
N ASP A 107 -13.60 12.55 2.45
CA ASP A 107 -13.72 11.11 2.67
C ASP A 107 -14.64 10.50 1.59
N PRO A 108 -14.09 9.71 0.64
CA PRO A 108 -14.90 9.06 -0.40
C PRO A 108 -15.75 7.90 0.14
N GLY A 109 -15.65 7.58 1.44
CA GLY A 109 -16.31 6.46 2.09
C GLY A 109 -15.89 5.11 1.50
N TRP A 110 -16.84 4.20 1.30
CA TRP A 110 -16.57 2.90 0.66
C TRP A 110 -16.43 2.97 -0.87
N SER A 111 -16.33 4.16 -1.45
CA SER A 111 -16.17 4.29 -2.90
C SER A 111 -14.88 3.60 -3.36
N ASN A 112 -15.03 2.75 -4.38
CA ASN A 112 -13.93 2.00 -4.99
C ASN A 112 -13.35 2.72 -6.23
N SER A 113 -13.50 4.04 -6.30
CA SER A 113 -13.00 4.84 -7.41
C SER A 113 -11.46 4.81 -7.42
N LYS A 114 -10.90 4.23 -8.47
CA LYS A 114 -9.46 4.19 -8.71
C LYS A 114 -9.02 5.42 -9.49
N PHE A 115 -7.98 6.10 -9.02
CA PHE A 115 -7.33 7.16 -9.76
C PHE A 115 -6.16 6.61 -10.57
N ASN A 116 -5.93 7.17 -11.75
CA ASN A 116 -4.70 6.97 -12.49
C ASN A 116 -3.86 8.23 -12.38
N VAL A 117 -2.61 8.08 -11.97
CA VAL A 117 -1.69 9.19 -11.76
C VAL A 117 -0.42 8.91 -12.55
N SER A 118 -0.09 9.80 -13.48
CA SER A 118 1.18 9.79 -14.19
C SER A 118 2.02 10.95 -13.67
N LEU A 119 3.17 10.63 -13.08
CA LEU A 119 4.12 11.56 -12.53
C LEU A 119 5.39 11.56 -13.38
N SER A 120 5.87 12.75 -13.71
CA SER A 120 7.20 12.93 -14.29
C SER A 120 7.89 14.09 -13.58
N GLY A 121 9.21 14.01 -13.43
CA GLY A 121 9.97 15.11 -12.83
C GLY A 121 11.30 14.73 -12.19
N PRO A 122 11.76 15.52 -11.20
CA PRO A 122 13.05 15.31 -10.55
C PRO A 122 13.07 14.02 -9.72
N LEU A 123 14.27 13.49 -9.47
CA LEU A 123 14.48 12.27 -8.69
C LEU A 123 13.84 12.36 -7.30
N VAL A 124 13.10 11.31 -6.94
CA VAL A 124 12.47 11.15 -5.63
C VAL A 124 13.06 9.92 -4.96
N THR A 125 13.61 10.14 -3.78
CA THR A 125 14.30 9.10 -3.02
C THR A 125 13.40 8.39 -2.00
N ASP A 126 12.34 9.03 -1.51
CA ASP A 126 11.46 8.47 -0.46
C ASP A 126 10.01 8.40 -0.93
N TRP A 127 9.49 7.18 -1.09
CA TRP A 127 8.12 6.91 -1.52
C TRP A 127 7.34 6.22 -0.42
N LYS A 128 6.12 6.69 -0.16
CA LYS A 128 5.21 6.08 0.81
C LYS A 128 3.86 5.80 0.15
N VAL A 129 3.43 4.55 0.15
CA VAL A 129 2.10 4.14 -0.31
C VAL A 129 1.27 3.78 0.91
N ARG A 130 0.15 4.47 1.10
CA ARG A 130 -0.82 4.19 2.16
C ARG A 130 -2.12 3.66 1.57
N GLY A 131 -2.74 2.72 2.29
CA GLY A 131 -4.00 2.10 1.87
C GLY A 131 -3.77 1.00 0.83
N SER A 132 -4.45 1.12 -0.31
CA SER A 132 -4.54 0.09 -1.36
C SER A 132 -4.04 0.56 -2.73
N GLY A 133 -3.25 1.63 -2.78
CA GLY A 133 -2.67 2.15 -4.03
C GLY A 133 -1.58 1.25 -4.62
N ASP A 134 -1.36 1.39 -5.91
CA ASP A 134 -0.30 0.75 -6.67
C ASP A 134 0.71 1.81 -7.13
N LEU A 135 2.01 1.54 -7.00
CA LEU A 135 3.07 2.43 -7.43
C LEU A 135 4.02 1.71 -8.38
N VAL A 136 4.25 2.28 -9.56
CA VAL A 136 5.20 1.78 -10.54
C VAL A 136 6.27 2.85 -10.78
N LEU A 137 7.51 2.55 -10.41
CA LEU A 137 8.67 3.39 -10.63
C LEU A 137 9.48 2.85 -11.82
N SER A 138 9.67 3.65 -12.86
CA SER A 138 10.33 3.19 -14.09
C SER A 138 11.60 3.97 -14.39
N GLY A 139 12.66 3.25 -14.77
CA GLY A 139 13.91 3.85 -15.23
C GLY A 139 14.63 4.67 -14.15
N LEU A 140 14.66 4.17 -12.92
CA LEU A 140 15.40 4.81 -11.83
C LEU A 140 16.91 4.72 -12.07
N ASP A 141 17.61 5.81 -11.76
CA ASP A 141 19.08 5.86 -11.68
C ASP A 141 19.44 6.81 -10.53
N GLN A 142 19.63 6.25 -9.32
CA GLN A 142 19.87 7.04 -8.12
C GLN A 142 20.66 6.27 -7.05
N ALA A 143 21.25 6.98 -6.09
CA ALA A 143 21.99 6.33 -5.01
C ALA A 143 21.04 5.58 -4.06
N ASP A 144 20.00 6.25 -3.58
CA ASP A 144 19.14 5.74 -2.52
C ASP A 144 17.68 5.67 -2.96
N LEU A 145 17.01 4.59 -2.60
CA LEU A 145 15.57 4.43 -2.74
C LEU A 145 14.98 3.92 -1.44
N ARG A 146 14.05 4.68 -0.86
CA ARG A 146 13.25 4.30 0.30
C ARG A 146 11.82 4.08 -0.12
N LEU A 147 11.27 2.92 0.23
CA LEU A 147 9.91 2.50 -0.09
C LEU A 147 9.20 2.14 1.21
N GLY A 148 8.09 2.81 1.51
CA GLY A 148 7.22 2.51 2.63
C GLY A 148 5.86 2.06 2.13
N ILE A 149 5.41 0.87 2.47
CA ILE A 149 4.06 0.37 2.17
C ILE A 149 3.31 0.21 3.49
N SER A 150 2.20 0.91 3.66
CA SER A 150 1.33 0.81 4.84
C SER A 150 -0.09 0.46 4.39
N GLY A 151 -0.48 -0.79 4.59
CA GLY A 151 -1.76 -1.32 4.12
C GLY A 151 -1.58 -2.54 3.21
N SER A 152 -2.28 -2.56 2.08
CA SER A 152 -2.34 -3.68 1.13
C SER A 152 -1.96 -3.29 -0.29
N GLY A 153 -1.38 -2.09 -0.47
CA GLY A 153 -0.91 -1.60 -1.76
C GLY A 153 0.27 -2.37 -2.33
N SER A 154 0.60 -2.11 -3.59
CA SER A 154 1.74 -2.72 -4.27
C SER A 154 2.73 -1.70 -4.80
N VAL A 155 4.01 -2.08 -4.83
CA VAL A 155 5.08 -1.26 -5.42
C VAL A 155 5.88 -2.11 -6.40
N ALA A 156 6.10 -1.62 -7.60
CA ALA A 156 7.03 -2.18 -8.58
C ALA A 156 8.08 -1.14 -8.96
N ALA A 157 9.33 -1.55 -9.14
CA ALA A 157 10.39 -0.64 -9.55
C ALA A 157 11.36 -1.30 -10.55
N THR A 158 11.85 -0.50 -11.50
CA THR A 158 12.89 -0.90 -12.48
C THR A 158 13.98 0.17 -12.58
N GLY A 159 15.18 -0.25 -12.99
CA GLY A 159 16.35 0.63 -13.15
C GLY A 159 17.54 0.18 -12.32
N SER A 160 18.38 1.12 -11.88
CA SER A 160 19.54 0.86 -11.03
C SER A 160 19.58 1.79 -9.81
N VAL A 161 19.87 1.21 -8.65
CA VAL A 161 20.08 1.94 -7.41
C VAL A 161 21.25 1.37 -6.62
N LYS A 162 21.89 2.16 -5.75
CA LYS A 162 22.93 1.61 -4.86
C LYS A 162 22.29 0.95 -3.65
N THR A 163 21.34 1.62 -3.00
CA THR A 163 20.74 1.14 -1.76
C THR A 163 19.22 1.21 -1.80
N VAL A 164 18.56 0.12 -1.40
CA VAL A 164 17.11 0.05 -1.20
C VAL A 164 16.82 -0.12 0.29
N ASP A 165 15.96 0.73 0.85
CA ASP A 165 15.33 0.52 2.17
C ASP A 165 13.82 0.34 1.98
N LEU A 166 13.33 -0.89 2.16
CA LEU A 166 11.91 -1.25 2.04
C LEU A 166 11.33 -1.52 3.43
N ASP A 167 10.28 -0.79 3.82
CA ASP A 167 9.45 -1.07 4.99
C ASP A 167 8.03 -1.40 4.55
N VAL A 168 7.58 -2.63 4.82
CA VAL A 168 6.21 -3.08 4.59
C VAL A 168 5.53 -3.28 5.94
N SER A 169 4.44 -2.58 6.16
CA SER A 169 3.58 -2.71 7.33
C SER A 169 2.16 -3.04 6.88
N GLY A 170 1.75 -4.30 7.01
CA GLY A 170 0.47 -4.82 6.54
C GLY A 170 0.61 -6.05 5.65
N SER A 171 -0.12 -6.06 4.53
CA SER A 171 -0.21 -7.18 3.58
C SER A 171 0.14 -6.75 2.14
N GLY A 172 0.88 -5.65 1.99
CA GLY A 172 1.29 -5.12 0.69
C GLY A 172 2.36 -5.98 0.01
N ALA A 173 2.57 -5.71 -1.28
CA ALA A 173 3.51 -6.45 -2.12
C ALA A 173 4.57 -5.53 -2.73
N ALA A 174 5.84 -5.96 -2.75
CA ALA A 174 6.92 -5.25 -3.42
C ALA A 174 7.55 -6.13 -4.52
N ARG A 175 7.58 -5.63 -5.76
CA ARG A 175 8.17 -6.30 -6.93
C ARG A 175 9.37 -5.50 -7.42
N LEU A 176 10.53 -5.78 -6.86
CA LEU A 176 11.79 -5.07 -7.09
C LEU A 176 12.87 -5.98 -7.70
N LYS A 177 12.51 -7.16 -8.21
CA LYS A 177 13.48 -8.07 -8.86
C LYS A 177 14.14 -7.46 -10.10
N ASP A 178 13.43 -6.58 -10.80
CA ASP A 178 13.89 -5.91 -12.02
C ASP A 178 14.63 -4.58 -11.70
N LEU A 179 14.87 -4.31 -10.41
CA LEU A 179 15.66 -3.19 -9.93
C LEU A 179 17.06 -3.68 -9.54
N ALA A 180 18.08 -3.23 -10.28
CA ALA A 180 19.46 -3.58 -9.99
C ALA A 180 19.95 -2.80 -8.76
N ALA A 181 19.95 -3.45 -7.58
CA ALA A 181 20.41 -2.89 -6.32
C ALA A 181 21.73 -3.52 -5.84
N GLN A 182 22.64 -2.71 -5.30
CA GLN A 182 23.87 -3.23 -4.67
C GLN A 182 23.59 -3.77 -3.27
N SER A 183 22.95 -2.97 -2.43
CA SER A 183 22.62 -3.31 -1.05
C SER A 183 21.13 -3.15 -0.80
N VAL A 184 20.49 -4.12 -0.17
CA VAL A 184 19.07 -4.06 0.18
C VAL A 184 18.86 -4.21 1.68
N LYS A 185 17.96 -3.41 2.22
CA LYS A 185 17.48 -3.50 3.59
C LYS A 185 15.98 -3.63 3.58
N ILE A 186 15.46 -4.77 4.02
CA ILE A 186 14.04 -5.10 3.94
C ILE A 186 13.49 -5.34 5.35
N ARG A 187 12.40 -4.66 5.70
CA ARG A 187 11.64 -4.91 6.93
C ARG A 187 10.18 -5.18 6.58
N ILE A 188 9.69 -6.36 6.94
CA ILE A 188 8.28 -6.72 6.78
C ILE A 188 7.66 -6.93 8.16
N ARG A 189 6.60 -6.18 8.45
CA ARG A 189 5.75 -6.31 9.63
C ARG A 189 4.34 -6.68 9.18
N GLY A 190 3.93 -7.92 9.41
CA GLY A 190 2.65 -8.46 8.95
C GLY A 190 2.82 -9.63 7.99
N SER A 191 2.07 -9.60 6.88
CA SER A 191 1.94 -10.72 5.92
C SER A 191 2.26 -10.31 4.49
N GLY A 192 2.99 -9.20 4.30
CA GLY A 192 3.37 -8.73 2.97
C GLY A 192 4.44 -9.60 2.30
N ASP A 193 4.51 -9.52 0.98
CA ASP A 193 5.46 -10.27 0.16
C ASP A 193 6.43 -9.32 -0.58
N ALA A 194 7.69 -9.73 -0.75
CA ALA A 194 8.68 -8.95 -1.49
C ALA A 194 9.57 -9.80 -2.41
N GLU A 195 9.64 -9.44 -3.68
CA GLU A 195 10.64 -9.91 -4.65
C GLU A 195 11.73 -8.84 -4.74
N VAL A 196 12.99 -9.15 -4.42
CA VAL A 196 14.09 -8.16 -4.40
C VAL A 196 15.37 -8.74 -4.98
N ALA A 197 16.17 -7.93 -5.70
CA ALA A 197 17.49 -8.32 -6.19
C ALA A 197 18.60 -7.58 -5.42
N ALA A 198 19.68 -8.29 -5.07
CA ALA A 198 20.83 -7.67 -4.40
C ALA A 198 22.16 -8.25 -4.89
N ALA A 199 23.13 -7.38 -5.18
CA ALA A 199 24.44 -7.77 -5.71
C ALA A 199 25.52 -7.94 -4.63
N ALA A 200 25.47 -7.19 -3.53
CA ALA A 200 26.53 -7.13 -2.52
C ALA A 200 26.03 -7.46 -1.11
N ASP A 201 24.99 -6.76 -0.62
CA ASP A 201 24.49 -6.92 0.75
C ASP A 201 22.98 -7.11 0.80
N ALA A 202 22.52 -7.99 1.68
CA ALA A 202 21.11 -8.13 2.01
C ALA A 202 20.90 -8.20 3.53
N ASP A 203 20.15 -7.24 4.07
CA ASP A 203 19.75 -7.17 5.48
C ASP A 203 18.23 -7.27 5.58
N ILE A 204 17.73 -8.41 6.04
CA ILE A 204 16.32 -8.77 5.95
C ILE A 204 15.75 -9.04 7.35
N SER A 205 14.64 -8.40 7.68
CA SER A 205 13.91 -8.63 8.92
C SER A 205 12.43 -8.87 8.63
N ILE A 206 11.88 -9.99 9.09
CA ILE A 206 10.47 -10.34 8.98
C ILE A 206 9.91 -10.51 10.38
N SER A 207 8.83 -9.79 10.69
CA SER A 207 8.02 -9.95 11.90
C SER A 207 6.58 -10.24 11.49
N GLY A 208 6.22 -11.53 11.46
CA GLY A 208 4.91 -12.00 11.01
C GLY A 208 5.02 -13.21 10.09
N SER A 209 4.25 -13.20 9.00
CA SER A 209 4.07 -14.34 8.09
C SER A 209 4.42 -14.02 6.63
N GLY A 210 5.05 -12.87 6.37
CA GLY A 210 5.43 -12.44 5.01
C GLY A 210 6.50 -13.31 4.37
N ASN A 211 6.54 -13.32 3.03
CA ASN A 211 7.55 -14.05 2.26
C ASN A 211 8.45 -13.11 1.47
N ILE A 212 9.72 -13.46 1.36
CA ILE A 212 10.70 -12.72 0.59
C ILE A 212 11.41 -13.65 -0.37
N GLU A 213 11.42 -13.28 -1.65
CA GLU A 213 12.24 -13.89 -2.69
C GLU A 213 13.43 -12.97 -2.95
N LEU A 214 14.63 -13.44 -2.61
CA LEU A 214 15.88 -12.73 -2.82
C LEU A 214 16.59 -13.29 -4.05
N TYR A 215 16.70 -12.46 -5.08
CA TYR A 215 17.37 -12.75 -6.32
C TYR A 215 18.85 -12.31 -6.25
N GLY A 216 19.72 -13.09 -6.90
CA GLY A 216 21.15 -12.81 -6.98
C GLY A 216 21.99 -13.46 -5.88
N HIS A 217 23.25 -13.04 -5.80
CA HIS A 217 24.27 -13.65 -4.95
C HIS A 217 24.96 -12.59 -4.07
N PRO A 218 24.27 -12.00 -3.08
CA PRO A 218 24.90 -11.04 -2.17
C PRO A 218 26.00 -11.72 -1.35
N VAL A 219 27.12 -11.02 -1.20
CA VAL A 219 28.29 -11.47 -0.45
C VAL A 219 27.97 -11.54 1.05
N LEU A 220 27.25 -10.56 1.58
CA LEU A 220 26.82 -10.53 2.98
C LEU A 220 25.30 -10.63 3.07
N ARG A 221 24.82 -11.64 3.80
CA ARG A 221 23.40 -11.87 4.04
C ARG A 221 23.12 -11.97 5.54
N ARG A 222 22.31 -11.04 6.06
CA ARG A 222 21.74 -11.10 7.41
C ARG A 222 20.23 -11.26 7.30
N SER A 223 19.67 -12.17 8.08
CA SER A 223 18.23 -12.40 8.10
C SER A 223 17.76 -12.69 9.52
N GLU A 224 16.70 -12.02 9.95
CA GLU A 224 15.98 -12.31 11.19
C GLU A 224 14.51 -12.52 10.88
N ILE A 225 13.96 -13.69 11.23
CA ILE A 225 12.56 -14.02 11.02
C ILE A 225 11.93 -14.33 12.38
N ARG A 226 10.96 -13.50 12.78
CA ARG A 226 10.12 -13.68 13.96
C ARG A 226 8.69 -13.97 13.50
N GLY A 227 8.26 -15.21 13.64
CA GLY A 227 6.94 -15.67 13.19
C GLY A 227 7.04 -16.84 12.22
N SER A 228 6.15 -16.86 11.23
CA SER A 228 6.00 -17.98 10.27
C SER A 228 6.41 -17.61 8.85
N GLY A 229 6.98 -16.42 8.65
CA GLY A 229 7.44 -15.94 7.34
C GLY A 229 8.61 -16.75 6.78
N ARG A 230 8.92 -16.51 5.50
CA ARG A 230 9.97 -17.26 4.78
C ARG A 230 10.84 -16.35 3.92
N LEU A 231 12.13 -16.63 3.90
CA LEU A 231 13.08 -16.08 2.93
C LEU A 231 13.54 -17.22 2.01
N VAL A 232 13.34 -17.06 0.70
CA VAL A 232 13.81 -17.98 -0.34
C VAL A 232 14.82 -17.24 -1.21
N GLN A 233 15.98 -17.85 -1.43
CA GLN A 233 16.92 -17.34 -2.41
C GLN A 233 16.63 -17.97 -3.77
N VAL A 234 16.47 -17.12 -4.78
CA VAL A 234 16.22 -17.51 -6.16
C VAL A 234 17.51 -17.24 -6.96
N PRO A 235 18.05 -18.25 -7.67
CA PRO A 235 19.28 -18.10 -8.43
C PRO A 235 19.17 -17.13 -9.61
#